data_AF-A0A927RY55-F1
#
_entry.id   AF-A0A927RY55-F1
#
_cell.length_a   1.000
_cell.length_b   1.000
_cell.length_c   1.000
_cell.angle_alpha   90.00
_cell.angle_beta   90.00
_cell.angle_gamma   90.00
#
_symmetry.space_group_name_H-M   'P 1'
#
loop_
_entity.id
_entity.type
_entity.pdbx_description
1 polymer ?
#
loop_
_entity_poly.entity_id
_entity_poly.type
_entity_poly.pdbx_seq_one_letter_code
_entity_poly.pdbx_strand_id
1 'polypeptide(L)'
;MEKTKIRTYRIDGDTLDVLFEFHEACGVWIGDYPFFDEEPRRTASGRWWRNVMNDTCPHATGKYGDCGTCAHLVREQPNDLIGVCYHEELRLRE
;
A
#
# COMPACT_ATOMS: atom_id res chain seq x y z
N MET A 1 17.32 -21.05 -10.42
CA MET A 1 17.17 -19.59 -10.37
C MET A 1 16.08 -19.30 -9.35
N GLU A 2 16.33 -18.41 -8.39
CA GLU A 2 15.34 -18.04 -7.39
C GLU A 2 14.14 -17.38 -8.09
N LYS A 3 12.95 -17.94 -7.93
CA LYS A 3 11.70 -17.47 -8.56
C LYS A 3 10.88 -16.58 -7.62
N THR A 4 11.45 -16.28 -6.47
CA THR A 4 10.87 -15.45 -5.44
C THR A 4 11.85 -14.33 -5.09
N LYS A 5 11.33 -13.19 -4.65
CA LYS A 5 12.13 -12.12 -4.05
C LYS A 5 11.27 -11.34 -3.07
N ILE A 6 11.89 -10.74 -2.06
CA ILE A 6 11.20 -9.84 -1.13
C ILE A 6 11.48 -8.39 -1.54
N ARG A 7 10.43 -7.57 -1.51
CA ARG A 7 10.57 -6.12 -1.55
C ARG A 7 10.08 -5.51 -0.24
N THR A 8 10.96 -4.80 0.44
CA THR A 8 10.64 -4.02 1.64
C THR A 8 10.28 -2.59 1.26
N TYR A 9 9.07 -2.15 1.62
CA TYR A 9 8.59 -0.78 1.50
C TYR A 9 8.85 -0.03 2.80
N ARG A 10 9.38 1.19 2.75
CA ARG A 10 9.70 2.01 3.93
C ARG A 10 8.97 3.34 3.87
N ILE A 11 7.94 3.51 4.68
CA ILE A 11 7.08 4.69 4.67
C ILE A 11 6.71 5.04 6.11
N ASP A 12 6.76 6.33 6.47
CA ASP A 12 6.37 6.81 7.80
C ASP A 12 7.11 6.12 8.96
N GLY A 13 8.39 5.77 8.74
CA GLY A 13 9.22 5.06 9.72
C GLY A 13 8.82 3.60 9.95
N ASP A 14 7.81 3.09 9.27
CA ASP A 14 7.39 1.68 9.28
C ASP A 14 7.89 0.93 8.03
N THR A 15 7.93 -0.39 8.10
CA THR A 15 8.38 -1.26 7.02
C THR A 15 7.39 -2.38 6.73
N LEU A 16 7.08 -2.60 5.46
CA LEU A 16 6.26 -3.73 5.02
C LEU A 16 7.01 -4.54 3.96
N ASP A 17 7.18 -5.84 4.22
CA ASP A 17 7.73 -6.78 3.26
C ASP A 17 6.60 -7.38 2.41
N VAL A 18 6.83 -7.43 1.10
CA VAL A 18 5.94 -8.08 0.13
C VAL A 18 6.75 -9.12 -0.62
N LEU A 19 6.24 -10.35 -0.65
CA LEU A 19 6.79 -11.43 -1.47
C LEU A 19 6.41 -11.19 -2.93
N PHE A 20 7.37 -11.33 -3.83
CA PHE A 20 7.14 -11.32 -5.26
C PHE A 20 7.51 -12.67 -5.85
N GLU A 21 6.60 -13.23 -6.64
CA GLU A 21 6.83 -14.48 -7.37
C GLU A 21 6.90 -14.20 -8.87
N PHE A 22 7.83 -14.87 -9.56
CA PHE A 22 7.96 -14.73 -11.01
C PHE A 22 6.96 -15.62 -11.73
N HIS A 23 6.04 -14.99 -12.47
CA HIS A 23 5.03 -15.68 -13.25
C HIS A 23 5.55 -15.94 -14.68
N GLU A 24 6.01 -17.16 -14.94
CA GLU A 24 6.74 -17.51 -16.16
C GLU A 24 5.95 -17.26 -17.45
N ALA A 25 4.65 -17.53 -17.47
CA ALA A 25 3.85 -17.42 -18.68
C ALA A 25 3.70 -15.98 -19.20
N CYS A 26 3.83 -14.97 -18.32
CA CYS A 26 3.77 -13.56 -18.70
C CYS A 26 5.09 -12.82 -18.48
N GLY A 27 6.10 -13.46 -17.90
CA GLY A 27 7.44 -12.89 -17.73
C GLY A 27 7.51 -11.72 -16.75
N VAL A 28 6.60 -11.65 -15.77
CA VAL A 28 6.54 -10.56 -14.78
C VAL A 28 6.64 -11.07 -13.34
N TRP A 29 7.01 -10.18 -12.43
CA TRP A 29 6.97 -10.42 -10.99
C TRP A 29 5.63 -9.95 -10.44
N ILE A 30 4.91 -10.85 -9.77
CA ILE A 30 3.61 -10.57 -9.14
C ILE A 30 3.84 -10.47 -7.63
N GLY A 31 3.45 -9.35 -7.03
CA GLY A 31 3.54 -9.14 -5.58
C GLY A 31 2.31 -9.67 -4.85
N ASP A 32 2.53 -10.36 -3.75
CA ASP A 32 1.51 -10.82 -2.81
C ASP A 32 1.23 -9.71 -1.78
N TYR A 33 0.39 -8.75 -2.17
CA TYR A 33 0.08 -7.59 -1.35
C TYR A 33 -1.02 -7.92 -0.33
N PRO A 34 -0.90 -7.47 0.94
CA PRO A 34 -1.98 -7.61 1.91
C PRO A 34 -3.25 -6.89 1.46
N PHE A 35 -4.40 -7.48 1.78
CA PHE A 35 -5.69 -6.81 1.70
C PHE A 35 -5.96 -6.07 3.02
N PHE A 36 -5.63 -4.77 3.08
CA PHE A 36 -5.71 -4.02 4.35
C PHE A 36 -7.13 -3.81 4.89
N ASP A 37 -8.16 -4.14 4.12
CA ASP A 37 -9.55 -4.13 4.59
C ASP A 37 -9.86 -5.40 5.43
N GLU A 38 -9.17 -6.51 5.16
CA GLU A 38 -9.27 -7.77 5.92
C GLU A 38 -8.23 -7.83 7.04
N GLU A 39 -7.03 -7.31 6.77
CA GLU A 39 -5.89 -7.27 7.71
C GLU A 39 -5.42 -5.82 7.92
N PRO A 40 -6.12 -5.03 8.75
CA PRO A 40 -5.81 -3.62 8.92
C PRO A 40 -4.44 -3.44 9.58
N ARG A 41 -3.55 -2.69 8.90
CA ARG A 41 -2.19 -2.41 9.39
C ARG A 41 -1.97 -0.92 9.59
N ARG A 42 -1.38 -0.56 10.73
CA ARG A 42 -1.01 0.82 11.06
C ARG A 42 0.48 0.96 11.33
N THR A 43 1.01 2.13 11.02
CA THR A 43 2.34 2.56 11.43
C THR A 43 2.32 2.95 12.92
N ALA A 44 3.50 3.08 13.53
CA ALA A 44 3.64 3.54 14.91
C ALA A 44 3.09 4.97 15.12
N SER A 45 2.97 5.78 14.05
CA SER A 45 2.40 7.13 14.14
C SER A 45 0.86 7.14 14.10
N GLY A 46 0.23 5.96 13.98
CA GLY A 46 -1.22 5.78 13.91
C GLY A 46 -1.80 5.90 12.50
N ARG A 47 -0.96 5.94 11.45
CA ARG A 47 -1.39 6.06 10.05
C ARG A 47 -1.62 4.69 9.42
N TRP A 48 -2.59 4.62 8.52
CA TRP A 48 -2.99 3.36 7.87
C TRP A 48 -2.13 3.03 6.65
N TRP A 49 -1.71 1.78 6.52
CA TRP A 49 -1.34 1.24 5.22
C TRP A 49 -2.58 1.03 4.35
N ARG A 50 -2.46 1.30 3.05
CA ARG A 50 -3.56 1.18 2.07
C ARG A 50 -3.04 0.66 0.73
N ASN A 51 -3.88 -0.11 0.04
CA ASN A 51 -3.69 -0.43 -1.38
C ASN A 51 -4.17 0.75 -2.24
N VAL A 52 -3.57 0.94 -3.40
CA VAL A 52 -4.04 1.95 -4.37
C VAL A 52 -5.46 1.68 -4.87
N MET A 53 -5.88 0.41 -4.87
CA MET A 53 -7.20 0.00 -5.37
C MET A 53 -8.31 0.11 -4.31
N ASN A 54 -8.01 0.57 -3.09
CA ASN A 54 -9.06 0.75 -2.09
C ASN A 54 -9.98 1.90 -2.52
N ASP A 55 -11.24 1.55 -2.78
CA ASP A 55 -12.34 2.40 -3.22
C ASP A 55 -13.42 2.58 -2.15
N THR A 56 -13.21 2.02 -0.96
CA THR A 56 -14.14 2.09 0.17
C THR A 56 -13.87 3.30 1.08
N CYS A 57 -12.76 4.01 0.87
CA CYS A 57 -12.38 5.15 1.70
C CYS A 57 -13.31 6.36 1.45
N PRO A 58 -14.04 6.86 2.48
CA PRO A 58 -14.94 8.01 2.31
C PRO A 58 -14.20 9.34 2.12
N HIS A 59 -12.88 9.37 2.36
CA HIS A 59 -12.02 10.54 2.20
C HIS A 59 -11.09 10.43 0.99
N ALA A 60 -11.30 9.44 0.11
CA ALA A 60 -10.53 9.34 -1.12
C ALA A 60 -10.73 10.60 -1.95
N THR A 61 -9.62 11.24 -2.31
CA THR A 61 -9.61 12.39 -3.22
C THR A 61 -9.02 11.95 -4.54
N GLY A 62 -9.26 12.70 -5.62
CA GLY A 62 -8.70 12.39 -6.93
C GLY A 62 -9.74 11.94 -7.94
N LYS A 63 -9.25 11.52 -9.10
CA LYS A 63 -10.06 11.36 -10.31
C LYS A 63 -11.00 10.16 -10.26
N TYR A 64 -10.58 9.08 -9.59
CA TYR A 64 -11.28 7.80 -9.63
C TYR A 64 -11.98 7.44 -8.32
N GLY A 65 -11.89 8.30 -7.29
CA GLY A 65 -12.47 8.01 -5.97
C GLY A 65 -11.79 6.85 -5.25
N ASP A 66 -10.58 6.47 -5.69
CA ASP A 66 -9.74 5.44 -5.08
C ASP A 66 -8.57 6.05 -4.33
N CYS A 67 -7.90 5.23 -3.52
CA CYS A 67 -6.67 5.63 -2.86
C CYS A 67 -5.52 5.88 -3.85
N GLY A 68 -5.55 5.28 -5.04
CA GLY A 68 -4.47 5.32 -6.03
C GLY A 68 -4.24 6.68 -6.66
N THR A 69 -5.30 7.49 -6.78
CA THR A 69 -5.22 8.88 -7.22
C THR A 69 -5.31 9.91 -6.09
N CYS A 70 -5.41 9.44 -4.84
CA CYS A 70 -5.52 10.29 -3.67
C CYS A 70 -4.19 10.93 -3.30
N ALA A 71 -4.21 12.27 -3.16
CA ALA A 71 -3.03 13.04 -2.78
C ALA A 71 -2.53 12.71 -1.36
N HIS A 72 -3.39 12.09 -0.53
CA HIS A 72 -3.04 11.68 0.82
C HIS A 72 -2.37 10.30 0.89
N LEU A 73 -2.34 9.52 -0.20
CA LEU A 73 -1.63 8.24 -0.22
C LEU A 73 -0.16 8.46 -0.54
N VAL A 74 0.68 8.47 0.50
CA VAL A 74 2.13 8.60 0.36
C VAL A 74 2.71 7.22 0.05
N ARG A 75 3.52 7.14 -1.00
CA ARG A 75 4.15 5.92 -1.50
C ARG A 75 5.65 6.06 -1.49
N GLU A 76 6.38 4.95 -1.35
CA GLU A 76 7.85 4.96 -1.46
C GLU A 76 8.29 5.34 -2.87
N GLN A 77 7.61 4.79 -3.90
CA GLN A 77 7.76 5.16 -5.30
C GLN A 77 6.41 5.49 -5.94
N PRO A 78 6.36 6.37 -6.97
CA PRO A 78 5.11 6.82 -7.60
C PRO A 78 4.24 5.73 -8.22
N ASN A 79 4.81 4.55 -8.52
CA ASN A 79 4.09 3.44 -9.15
C ASN A 79 3.78 2.28 -8.19
N ASP A 80 4.04 2.45 -6.90
CA ASP A 80 3.77 1.41 -5.91
C ASP A 80 2.26 1.22 -5.72
N LEU A 81 1.87 -0.05 -5.51
CA LEU A 81 0.48 -0.46 -5.33
C LEU A 81 0.00 -0.37 -3.87
N ILE A 82 0.88 0.05 -2.97
CA ILE A 82 0.60 0.27 -1.55
C ILE A 82 1.27 1.57 -1.09
N GLY A 83 0.71 2.16 -0.05
CA GLY A 83 1.24 3.36 0.60
C GLY A 83 0.68 3.55 2.00
N VAL A 84 1.05 4.65 2.63
CA VAL A 84 0.54 5.07 3.93
C VAL A 84 -0.37 6.29 3.74
N CYS A 85 -1.55 6.25 4.35
CA CYS A 85 -2.54 7.31 4.32
C CYS A 85 -2.14 8.44 5.28
N TYR A 86 -2.01 9.65 4.74
CA TYR A 86 -1.73 10.88 5.49
C TYR A 86 -2.98 11.76 5.70
N HIS A 87 -4.18 11.24 5.47
CA HIS A 87 -5.40 11.98 5.80
C HIS A 87 -5.58 12.06 7.32
N GLU A 88 -5.56 13.27 7.86
CA GLU A 88 -5.48 13.49 9.32
C GLU A 88 -6.70 12.99 10.09
N GLU A 89 -7.89 12.97 9.48
CA GLU A 89 -9.10 12.43 10.13
C GLU A 89 -9.06 10.91 10.28
N LEU A 90 -8.25 10.21 9.48
CA LEU A 90 -8.11 8.74 9.55
C LEU A 90 -6.97 8.31 10.46
N ARG A 91 -6.15 9.25 10.96
CA ARG A 91 -5.04 8.97 11.85
C ARG A 91 -5.58 8.61 13.24
N LEU A 92 -5.24 7.44 13.75
CA LEU A 92 -5.50 7.14 15.15
C LEU A 92 -4.54 7.98 16.01
N ARG A 93 -5.12 8.77 16.91
CA ARG A 93 -4.38 9.49 17.95
C ARG A 93 -4.57 8.72 19.24
N GLU A 94 -3.46 8.37 19.90
CA GLU A 94 -3.49 7.87 21.28
C GLU A 94 -3.92 8.97 22.26
#